data_AF-A0A2D7HX65-F1
#
_entry.id   AF-A0A2D7HX65-F1
#
_cell.length_a   1.000
_cell.length_b   1.000
_cell.length_c   1.000
_cell.angle_alpha   90.00
_cell.angle_beta   90.00
_cell.angle_gamma   90.00
#
_symmetry.space_group_name_H-M   'P 1'
#
loop_
_entity.id
_entity.type
_entity.pdbx_description
1 polymer ?
#
loop_
_entity_poly.entity_id
_entity_poly.type
_entity_poly.pdbx_seq_one_letter_code
_entity_poly.pdbx_strand_id
1 'polypeptide(L)'
;MKHLDKNRAIVAEAIARSWRDADFKSQFISDPAGTLKNAGAIIDEGHSVNVVENTPSLVHAVLPLHTNQSQHENQIDAALEELRGLPDGMQVRVYRDTDQESFFALPVAPDPGLTDSELEQIAGGKGAHNVTVASLEATMTQSTQTQTVETTTTAAVEAEVGAAVVAAAAVAVAVVVTPCLIS
;
A
#
# COMPACT_ATOMS: atom_id res chain seq x y z
N MET A 1 -13.81 -14.45 20.26
CA MET A 1 -13.56 -15.40 19.13
C MET A 1 -12.60 -16.51 19.55
N LYS A 2 -13.11 -17.69 19.90
CA LYS A 2 -12.31 -18.86 20.36
C LYS A 2 -11.62 -19.67 19.25
N HIS A 3 -11.99 -19.48 17.98
CA HIS A 3 -11.47 -20.24 16.83
C HIS A 3 -10.52 -19.41 15.95
N LEU A 4 -9.47 -18.86 16.57
CA LEU A 4 -8.62 -17.85 15.96
C LEU A 4 -7.99 -18.30 14.63
N ASP A 5 -7.39 -19.49 14.55
CA ASP A 5 -6.67 -19.94 13.34
C ASP A 5 -7.58 -20.12 12.12
N LYS A 6 -8.71 -20.78 12.29
CA LYS A 6 -9.69 -20.97 11.21
C LYS A 6 -10.26 -19.62 10.76
N ASN A 7 -10.62 -18.77 11.71
CA ASN A 7 -11.23 -17.48 11.40
C ASN A 7 -10.23 -16.55 10.71
N ARG A 8 -8.93 -16.61 11.03
CA ARG A 8 -7.89 -15.82 10.36
C ARG A 8 -7.81 -16.11 8.86
N ALA A 9 -7.82 -17.38 8.46
CA ALA A 9 -7.80 -17.76 7.04
C ALA A 9 -9.03 -17.23 6.29
N ILE A 10 -10.20 -17.32 6.92
CA ILE A 10 -11.46 -16.83 6.34
C ILE A 10 -11.45 -15.31 6.21
N VAL A 11 -10.94 -14.60 7.20
CA VAL A 11 -10.79 -13.14 7.16
C VAL A 11 -9.81 -12.73 6.05
N ALA A 12 -8.68 -13.43 5.90
CA ALA A 12 -7.72 -13.14 4.83
C ALA A 12 -8.35 -13.32 3.44
N GLU A 13 -9.13 -14.39 3.23
CA GLU A 13 -9.86 -14.59 1.98
C GLU A 13 -10.93 -13.51 1.75
N ALA A 14 -11.66 -13.11 2.80
CA ALA A 14 -12.64 -12.04 2.71
C ALA A 14 -11.99 -10.69 2.34
N ILE A 15 -10.82 -10.37 2.92
CA ILE A 15 -10.02 -9.19 2.55
C ILE A 15 -9.64 -9.26 1.07
N ALA A 16 -9.06 -10.38 0.63
CA ALA A 16 -8.63 -10.55 -0.75
C ALA A 16 -9.80 -10.48 -1.75
N ARG A 17 -10.97 -11.00 -1.38
CA ARG A 17 -12.19 -10.89 -2.20
C ARG A 17 -12.68 -9.44 -2.28
N SER A 18 -12.61 -8.70 -1.18
CA SER A 18 -13.05 -7.30 -1.11
C SER A 18 -12.29 -6.36 -2.06
N TRP A 19 -11.07 -6.72 -2.46
CA TRP A 19 -10.33 -5.96 -3.48
C TRP A 19 -10.86 -6.13 -4.91
N ARG A 20 -11.61 -7.21 -5.18
CA ARG A 20 -12.08 -7.59 -6.52
C ARG A 20 -13.59 -7.48 -6.69
N ASP A 21 -14.32 -7.41 -5.58
CA ASP A 21 -15.79 -7.43 -5.52
C ASP A 21 -16.25 -6.29 -4.60
N ALA A 22 -16.65 -5.17 -5.21
CA ALA A 22 -17.01 -3.95 -4.49
C ALA A 22 -18.33 -4.11 -3.69
N ASP A 23 -19.29 -4.87 -4.22
CA ASP A 23 -20.54 -5.17 -3.54
C ASP A 23 -20.27 -6.02 -2.31
N PHE A 24 -19.43 -7.05 -2.45
CA PHE A 24 -18.97 -7.84 -1.32
C PHE A 24 -18.22 -6.99 -0.29
N LYS A 25 -17.33 -6.08 -0.71
CA LYS A 25 -16.62 -5.17 0.21
C LYS A 25 -17.60 -4.33 1.01
N SER A 26 -18.59 -3.72 0.34
CA SER A 26 -19.62 -2.92 1.01
C SER A 26 -20.39 -3.76 2.03
N GLN A 27 -20.75 -5.00 1.66
CA GLN A 27 -21.41 -5.93 2.57
C GLN A 27 -20.50 -6.30 3.75
N PHE A 28 -19.24 -6.64 3.49
CA PHE A 28 -18.26 -7.05 4.49
C PHE A 28 -17.98 -5.96 5.52
N ILE A 29 -17.99 -4.69 5.11
CA ILE A 29 -17.85 -3.55 6.02
C ILE A 29 -19.13 -3.32 6.83
N SER A 30 -20.31 -3.45 6.21
CA SER A 30 -21.60 -3.16 6.86
C SER A 30 -22.11 -4.25 7.81
N ASP A 31 -21.87 -5.53 7.48
CA ASP A 31 -22.18 -6.69 8.31
C ASP A 31 -21.01 -7.69 8.30
N PRO A 32 -19.92 -7.37 9.02
CA PRO A 32 -18.73 -8.23 9.06
C PRO A 32 -19.04 -9.61 9.64
N ALA A 33 -19.80 -9.66 10.73
CA ALA A 33 -20.09 -10.89 11.43
C ALA A 33 -20.93 -11.84 10.58
N GLY A 34 -21.99 -11.35 9.92
CA GLY A 34 -22.79 -12.15 9.00
C GLY A 34 -21.99 -12.62 7.79
N THR A 35 -21.19 -11.73 7.20
CA THR A 35 -20.32 -12.06 6.05
C THR A 35 -19.33 -13.18 6.39
N LEU A 36 -18.63 -13.07 7.53
CA LEU A 36 -17.67 -14.08 7.96
C LEU A 36 -18.34 -15.39 8.36
N LYS A 37 -19.50 -15.35 9.04
CA LYS A 37 -20.28 -16.56 9.36
C LYS A 37 -20.73 -17.29 8.10
N ASN A 38 -21.20 -16.57 7.08
CA ASN A 38 -21.56 -17.15 5.78
C ASN A 38 -20.37 -17.82 5.09
N ALA A 39 -19.15 -17.30 5.28
CA ALA A 39 -17.90 -17.91 4.82
C ALA A 39 -17.39 -19.05 5.73
N GLY A 40 -18.11 -19.40 6.81
CA GLY A 40 -17.80 -20.53 7.69
C GLY A 40 -16.99 -20.18 8.95
N ALA A 41 -16.84 -18.89 9.26
CA ALA A 41 -16.20 -18.45 10.50
C ALA A 41 -17.09 -18.76 11.71
N ILE A 42 -16.46 -19.12 12.83
CA ILE A 42 -17.16 -19.40 14.09
C ILE A 42 -16.95 -18.21 15.01
N ILE A 43 -18.01 -17.41 15.18
CA ILE A 43 -18.01 -16.21 16.01
C ILE A 43 -18.97 -16.48 17.18
N ASP A 44 -18.46 -16.29 18.40
CA ASP A 44 -19.21 -16.48 19.64
C ASP A 44 -20.47 -15.57 19.69
N GLU A 45 -21.52 -16.01 20.36
CA GLU A 45 -22.72 -15.17 20.55
C GLU A 45 -22.37 -13.92 21.35
N GLY A 46 -22.89 -12.77 20.93
CA GLY A 46 -22.59 -11.47 21.53
C GLY A 46 -21.22 -10.88 21.15
N HIS A 47 -20.35 -11.62 20.45
CA HIS A 47 -19.06 -11.11 19.99
C HIS A 47 -19.23 -10.19 18.78
N SER A 48 -18.78 -8.95 18.90
CA SER A 48 -18.84 -7.92 17.86
C SER A 48 -17.60 -8.00 16.96
N VAL A 49 -17.81 -7.86 15.65
CA VAL A 49 -16.72 -7.82 14.67
C VAL A 49 -16.87 -6.56 13.84
N ASN A 50 -15.80 -5.77 13.78
CA ASN A 50 -15.74 -4.52 13.04
C ASN A 50 -14.68 -4.61 11.95
N VAL A 51 -15.02 -4.15 10.75
CA VAL A 51 -14.06 -4.00 9.65
C VAL A 51 -13.89 -2.52 9.35
N VAL A 52 -12.65 -2.05 9.39
CA VAL A 52 -12.30 -0.65 9.20
C VAL A 52 -11.40 -0.51 7.98
N GLU A 53 -11.78 0.32 7.03
CA GLU A 53 -11.06 0.45 5.77
C GLU A 53 -9.92 1.46 5.87
N ASN A 54 -8.73 1.06 5.45
CA ASN A 54 -7.61 1.98 5.23
C ASN A 54 -7.83 2.78 3.95
N THR A 55 -7.39 4.03 3.97
CA THR A 55 -7.44 4.96 2.83
C THR A 55 -6.06 5.56 2.62
N PRO A 56 -5.80 6.26 1.50
CA PRO A 56 -4.50 6.91 1.26
C PRO A 56 -4.05 7.91 2.36
N SER A 57 -4.98 8.40 3.19
CA SER A 57 -4.69 9.36 4.27
C SER A 57 -5.02 8.83 5.68
N LEU A 58 -5.43 7.56 5.81
CA LEU A 58 -5.80 6.97 7.10
C LEU A 58 -5.42 5.49 7.13
N VAL A 59 -4.58 5.12 8.09
CA VAL A 59 -4.29 3.73 8.45
C VAL A 59 -4.92 3.38 9.79
N HIS A 60 -5.42 2.16 9.89
CA HIS A 60 -5.92 1.58 11.12
C HIS A 60 -4.92 0.56 11.65
N ALA A 61 -4.57 0.70 12.93
CA ALA A 61 -3.77 -0.26 13.68
C ALA A 61 -4.66 -0.96 14.71
N VAL A 62 -4.49 -2.27 14.87
CA VAL A 62 -5.26 -3.06 15.84
C VAL A 62 -4.30 -3.64 16.86
N LEU A 63 -4.48 -3.27 18.12
CA LEU A 63 -3.76 -3.83 19.23
C LEU A 63 -4.44 -5.14 19.68
N PRO A 64 -3.65 -6.18 20.01
CA PRO A 64 -4.20 -7.38 20.59
C PRO A 64 -4.80 -7.11 21.99
N LEU A 65 -5.52 -8.11 22.52
CA LEU A 65 -6.06 -8.08 23.87
C LEU A 65 -4.98 -7.66 24.87
N HIS A 66 -5.36 -6.83 25.83
CA HIS A 66 -4.44 -6.33 26.86
C HIS A 66 -3.67 -7.47 27.55
N THR A 67 -4.35 -8.58 27.84
CA THR A 67 -3.77 -9.76 28.50
C THR A 67 -2.69 -10.47 27.68
N ASN A 68 -2.65 -10.25 26.36
CA ASN A 68 -1.73 -10.91 25.46
C ASN A 68 -0.59 -9.99 25.01
N GLN A 69 -0.60 -8.70 25.39
CA GLN A 69 0.37 -7.73 24.85
C GLN A 69 1.82 -8.08 25.13
N SER A 70 2.14 -8.64 26.30
CA SER A 70 3.50 -9.08 26.62
C SER A 70 4.02 -10.18 25.67
N GLN A 71 3.13 -10.98 25.07
CA GLN A 71 3.51 -11.99 24.09
C GLN A 71 3.76 -11.40 22.69
N HIS A 72 3.34 -10.14 22.48
CA HIS A 72 3.40 -9.44 21.20
C HIS A 72 4.26 -8.16 21.26
N GLU A 73 5.06 -7.97 22.31
CA GLU A 73 5.85 -6.74 22.53
C GLU A 73 6.73 -6.39 21.32
N ASN A 74 7.50 -7.36 20.81
CA ASN A 74 8.34 -7.16 19.61
C ASN A 74 7.53 -6.74 18.36
N GLN A 75 6.30 -7.26 18.20
CA GLN A 75 5.44 -6.94 17.07
C GLN A 75 4.84 -5.54 17.22
N ILE A 76 4.51 -5.15 18.44
CA ILE A 76 4.04 -3.80 18.77
C ILE A 76 5.15 -2.78 18.52
N ASP A 77 6.37 -3.06 18.98
CA ASP A 77 7.53 -2.19 18.77
C ASP A 77 7.88 -2.05 17.29
N ALA A 78 7.88 -3.15 16.55
CA ALA A 78 8.08 -3.13 15.09
C ALA A 78 7.00 -2.30 14.38
N ALA A 79 5.73 -2.45 14.76
CA ALA A 79 4.65 -1.65 14.19
C ALA A 79 4.82 -0.16 14.50
N LEU A 80 5.20 0.20 15.73
CA LEU A 80 5.47 1.59 16.11
C LEU A 80 6.65 2.19 15.32
N GLU A 81 7.67 1.37 15.03
CA GLU A 81 8.79 1.78 14.18
C GLU A 81 8.33 2.13 12.76
N GLU A 82 7.46 1.31 12.16
CA GLU A 82 6.89 1.57 10.83
C GLU A 82 6.08 2.87 10.80
N LEU A 83 5.35 3.19 11.88
CA LEU A 83 4.60 4.44 11.97
C LEU A 83 5.49 5.68 11.91
N ARG A 84 6.79 5.58 12.27
CA ARG A 84 7.75 6.70 12.14
C ARG A 84 8.06 7.07 10.69
N GLY A 85 7.86 6.14 9.77
CA GLY A 85 8.09 6.34 8.33
C GLY A 85 6.87 6.85 7.56
N LEU A 86 5.74 7.10 8.24
CA LEU A 86 4.54 7.59 7.56
C LEU A 86 4.73 9.03 7.04
N PRO A 87 4.17 9.34 5.85
CA PRO A 87 4.25 10.69 5.30
C PRO A 87 3.47 11.70 6.14
N ASP A 88 3.85 12.97 6.01
CA ASP A 88 3.14 14.07 6.67
C ASP A 88 1.66 14.10 6.28
N GLY A 89 0.80 14.40 7.26
CA GLY A 89 -0.64 14.45 7.07
C GLY A 89 -1.34 13.08 7.10
N MET A 90 -0.59 11.99 7.24
CA MET A 90 -1.17 10.65 7.45
C MET A 90 -1.81 10.54 8.83
N GLN A 91 -3.03 10.03 8.90
CA GLN A 91 -3.70 9.74 10.17
C GLN A 91 -3.53 8.26 10.53
N VAL A 92 -3.29 8.01 11.82
CA VAL A 92 -3.29 6.66 12.38
C VAL A 92 -4.41 6.57 13.41
N ARG A 93 -5.30 5.60 13.26
CA ARG A 93 -6.33 5.31 14.25
C ARG A 93 -6.10 3.92 14.84
N VAL A 94 -5.93 3.87 16.15
CA VAL A 94 -5.64 2.65 16.89
C VAL A 94 -6.90 2.11 17.55
N TYR A 95 -7.21 0.85 17.28
CA TYR A 95 -8.23 0.09 18.00
C TYR A 95 -7.58 -0.96 18.87
N ARG A 96 -8.34 -1.47 19.85
CA ARG A 96 -7.90 -2.55 20.72
C ARG A 96 -8.96 -3.63 20.69
N ASP A 97 -8.51 -4.85 20.43
CA ASP A 97 -9.36 -6.01 20.59
C ASP A 97 -9.68 -6.25 22.08
N THR A 98 -10.91 -6.66 22.34
CA THR A 98 -11.39 -7.09 23.65
C THR A 98 -11.82 -8.55 23.59
N ASP A 99 -12.26 -9.08 24.72
CA ASP A 99 -12.85 -10.43 24.78
C ASP A 99 -14.19 -10.52 24.03
N GLN A 100 -14.89 -9.40 23.83
CA GLN A 100 -16.19 -9.31 23.17
C GLN A 100 -16.17 -8.58 21.82
N GLU A 101 -15.05 -7.99 21.42
CA GLU A 101 -14.96 -7.16 20.21
C GLU A 101 -13.63 -7.38 19.50
N SER A 102 -13.69 -7.55 18.18
CA SER A 102 -12.50 -7.66 17.34
C SER A 102 -12.55 -6.70 16.16
N PHE A 103 -11.41 -6.10 15.84
CA PHE A 103 -11.25 -5.19 14.71
C PHE A 103 -10.37 -5.82 13.63
N PHE A 104 -10.78 -5.64 12.37
CA PHE A 104 -9.98 -6.00 11.21
C PHE A 104 -9.78 -4.77 10.33
N ALA A 105 -8.52 -4.39 10.11
CA ALA A 105 -8.20 -3.37 9.14
C ALA A 105 -8.25 -3.98 7.73
N LEU A 106 -9.10 -3.43 6.87
CA LEU A 106 -9.11 -3.74 5.45
C LEU A 106 -8.05 -2.84 4.77
N PRO A 107 -6.91 -3.40 4.35
CA PRO A 107 -5.89 -2.61 3.65
C PRO A 107 -6.39 -2.13 2.29
N VAL A 108 -5.78 -1.04 1.82
CA VAL A 108 -5.90 -0.63 0.41
C VAL A 108 -5.45 -1.79 -0.46
N ALA A 109 -6.15 -2.02 -1.58
CA ALA A 109 -5.78 -3.07 -2.52
C ALA A 109 -4.31 -2.89 -2.92
N PRO A 110 -3.52 -3.99 -2.97
CA PRO A 110 -2.17 -3.89 -3.48
C PRO A 110 -2.23 -3.41 -4.93
N ASP A 111 -1.22 -2.65 -5.33
CA ASP A 111 -1.03 -2.35 -6.74
C ASP A 111 -0.94 -3.70 -7.49
N PRO A 112 -1.74 -3.93 -8.56
CA PRO A 112 -1.85 -5.22 -9.24
C PRO A 112 -0.53 -5.74 -9.83
N GLY A 113 0.52 -4.94 -9.78
CA GLY A 113 1.86 -5.33 -10.13
C GLY A 113 2.39 -4.36 -11.16
N LEU A 114 3.64 -4.00 -10.94
CA LEU A 114 4.50 -3.40 -11.93
C LEU A 114 4.38 -4.19 -13.23
N THR A 115 4.16 -3.47 -14.33
CA THR A 115 4.07 -4.07 -15.67
C THR A 115 5.36 -4.83 -16.00
N ASP A 116 5.31 -5.75 -16.98
CA ASP A 116 6.50 -6.48 -17.43
C ASP A 116 7.69 -5.56 -17.74
N SER A 117 7.41 -4.33 -18.23
CA SER A 117 8.43 -3.29 -18.48
C SER A 117 9.06 -2.71 -17.20
N GLU A 118 8.31 -2.59 -16.11
CA GLU A 118 8.82 -2.14 -14.82
C GLU A 118 9.53 -3.28 -14.06
N LEU A 119 9.04 -4.51 -14.21
CA LEU A 119 9.75 -5.71 -13.77
C LEU A 119 11.11 -5.84 -14.49
N GLU A 120 11.17 -5.52 -15.78
CA GLU A 120 12.41 -5.51 -16.55
C GLU A 120 13.38 -4.40 -16.12
N GLN A 121 12.90 -3.25 -15.63
CA GLN A 121 13.78 -2.23 -15.03
C GLN A 121 14.37 -2.66 -13.67
N ILE A 122 13.60 -3.39 -12.84
CA ILE A 122 14.07 -3.88 -11.54
C ILE A 122 14.99 -5.10 -11.70
N ALA A 123 14.66 -5.99 -12.63
CA ALA A 123 15.45 -7.20 -12.92
C ALA A 123 16.66 -6.91 -13.84
N GLY A 124 16.64 -5.79 -14.56
CA GLY A 124 17.62 -5.41 -15.57
C GLY A 124 18.95 -4.84 -15.06
N GLY A 125 19.24 -4.90 -13.75
CA GLY A 125 20.59 -4.77 -13.18
C GLY A 125 21.51 -3.70 -13.79
N LYS A 126 20.99 -2.51 -14.14
CA LYS A 126 21.77 -1.45 -14.80
C LYS A 126 21.59 -0.09 -14.12
N GLY A 127 22.30 0.03 -13.01
CA GLY A 127 23.03 1.25 -12.63
C GLY A 127 22.24 2.36 -11.94
N ALA A 128 22.24 2.35 -10.60
CA ALA A 128 22.31 3.61 -9.85
C ALA A 128 23.63 3.61 -9.08
N HIS A 129 24.63 4.26 -9.67
CA HIS A 129 25.83 4.66 -8.97
C HIS A 129 25.42 5.60 -7.82
N ASN A 130 25.87 5.29 -6.60
CA ASN A 130 26.07 6.31 -5.59
C ASN A 130 27.22 7.20 -6.09
N VAL A 131 26.92 8.24 -6.86
CA VAL A 131 27.92 9.28 -7.16
C VAL A 131 27.96 10.21 -5.96
N THR A 132 28.76 9.81 -4.98
CA THR A 132 29.35 10.75 -4.05
C THR A 132 30.11 11.80 -4.85
N VAL A 133 29.85 13.07 -4.54
CA VAL A 133 30.62 14.23 -5.00
C VAL A 133 32.09 14.10 -4.62
N ALA A 134 32.89 13.44 -5.47
CA ALA A 134 34.34 13.49 -5.40
C ALA A 134 34.95 13.08 -6.75
N SER A 135 35.50 14.09 -7.42
CA SER A 135 36.68 13.99 -8.27
C SER A 135 36.55 13.25 -9.60
N LEU A 136 36.37 14.03 -10.67
CA LEU A 136 37.07 13.87 -11.95
C LEU A 136 36.91 15.18 -12.74
N GLU A 137 37.68 16.19 -12.35
CA GLU A 137 38.04 17.28 -13.25
C GLU A 137 39.13 16.76 -14.20
N ALA A 138 38.79 16.67 -15.49
CA ALA A 138 39.76 16.59 -16.58
C ALA A 138 39.11 17.07 -17.89
N THR A 139 39.00 18.39 -18.02
CA THR A 139 39.47 19.26 -19.11
C THR A 139 39.48 18.77 -20.57
N MET A 140 38.94 19.66 -21.44
CA MET A 140 39.29 19.92 -22.88
C MET A 140 38.71 18.96 -23.94
N THR A 141 38.15 19.35 -25.10
CA THR A 141 38.09 20.63 -25.86
C THR A 141 36.95 20.58 -26.89
N GLN A 142 36.22 21.69 -27.01
CA GLN A 142 35.57 22.30 -28.18
C GLN A 142 35.63 21.58 -29.56
N SER A 143 34.48 21.53 -30.26
CA SER A 143 34.37 21.80 -31.71
C SER A 143 32.91 22.02 -32.15
N THR A 144 32.62 23.25 -32.51
CA THR A 144 31.46 23.73 -33.28
C THR A 144 31.48 23.17 -34.69
N GLN A 145 30.33 22.73 -35.22
CA GLN A 145 29.99 23.00 -36.61
C GLN A 145 28.48 22.94 -36.88
N THR A 146 27.95 24.11 -37.19
CA THR A 146 26.65 24.40 -37.78
C THR A 146 26.67 24.00 -39.25
N GLN A 147 25.61 23.34 -39.76
CA GLN A 147 25.28 23.39 -41.18
C GLN A 147 23.77 23.45 -41.40
N THR A 148 23.36 24.60 -41.94
CA THR A 148 22.06 25.00 -42.48
C THR A 148 21.94 24.50 -43.93
N VAL A 149 20.76 24.10 -44.41
CA VAL A 149 20.16 24.46 -45.73
C VAL A 149 18.69 23.94 -45.82
N GLU A 150 17.77 24.93 -45.91
CA GLU A 150 16.54 25.10 -46.73
C GLU A 150 15.62 23.91 -47.10
N THR A 151 14.35 23.87 -46.65
CA THR A 151 13.09 24.50 -47.15
C THR A 151 12.40 23.76 -48.32
N THR A 152 11.19 23.20 -48.06
CA THR A 152 9.97 23.09 -48.92
C THR A 152 8.95 22.21 -48.16
N THR A 153 8.00 22.79 -47.39
CA THR A 153 6.61 23.13 -47.75
C THR A 153 5.59 21.96 -47.76
N THR A 154 4.60 22.11 -46.86
CA THR A 154 3.23 21.55 -46.83
C THR A 154 3.00 20.11 -46.32
N ALA A 155 2.52 19.96 -45.07
CA ALA A 155 1.13 19.59 -44.73
C ALA A 155 1.02 19.15 -43.24
N ALA A 156 -0.19 19.33 -42.68
CA ALA A 156 -0.72 18.91 -41.38
C ALA A 156 -0.43 19.83 -40.18
N VAL A 157 -1.45 20.63 -39.84
CA VAL A 157 -1.59 21.31 -38.54
C VAL A 157 -2.17 20.28 -37.57
N GLU A 158 -1.33 19.75 -36.69
CA GLU A 158 -1.76 19.19 -35.40
C GLU A 158 -1.47 20.26 -34.34
N ALA A 159 -2.49 20.62 -33.57
CA ALA A 159 -2.35 21.48 -32.41
C ALA A 159 -2.61 20.64 -31.16
N GLU A 160 -1.54 20.37 -30.43
CA GLU A 160 -1.55 19.90 -29.06
C GLU A 160 -1.11 21.04 -28.11
N VAL A 161 -1.45 20.86 -26.84
CA VAL A 161 -0.85 21.44 -25.63
C VAL A 161 -1.51 22.68 -25.03
N GLY A 162 -2.18 22.43 -23.90
CA GLY A 162 -2.50 23.42 -22.88
C GLY A 162 -2.93 22.80 -21.54
N ALA A 163 -2.50 21.58 -21.20
CA ALA A 163 -2.69 21.02 -19.87
C ALA A 163 -1.34 20.96 -19.16
N ALA A 164 -1.11 21.92 -18.26
CA ALA A 164 -0.04 21.86 -17.29
C ALA A 164 -0.35 20.68 -16.34
N VAL A 165 0.23 19.52 -16.61
CA VAL A 165 0.28 18.42 -15.64
C VAL A 165 1.43 18.75 -14.69
N VAL A 166 1.10 19.32 -13.55
CA VAL A 166 1.92 19.18 -12.35
C VAL A 166 1.96 17.68 -12.05
N ALA A 167 3.06 17.04 -12.43
CA ALA A 167 3.38 15.70 -12.02
C ALA A 167 3.63 15.73 -10.49
N ALA A 168 2.56 15.60 -9.71
CA ALA A 168 2.67 15.15 -8.34
C ALA A 168 3.10 13.68 -8.42
N ALA A 169 4.41 13.45 -8.31
CA ALA A 169 4.94 12.12 -8.04
C ALA A 169 4.40 11.70 -6.66
N ALA A 170 3.26 11.01 -6.66
CA ALA A 170 2.80 10.27 -5.50
C ALA A 170 3.79 9.13 -5.31
N VAL A 171 4.77 9.34 -4.43
CA VAL A 171 5.52 8.24 -3.84
C VAL A 171 4.49 7.43 -3.06
N ALA A 172 3.95 6.39 -3.67
CA ALA A 172 3.20 5.37 -2.95
C ALA A 172 4.21 4.70 -2.02
N VAL A 173 4.31 5.21 -0.79
CA VAL A 173 4.85 4.42 0.31
C VAL A 173 3.86 3.28 0.45
N ALA A 174 4.20 2.14 -0.14
CA ALA A 174 3.58 0.88 0.18
C ALA A 174 3.91 0.61 1.64
N VAL A 175 3.11 1.17 2.55
CA VAL A 175 2.98 0.66 3.90
C VAL A 175 2.28 -0.67 3.73
N VAL A 176 3.06 -1.69 3.41
CA VAL A 176 2.69 -3.07 3.68
C VAL A 176 2.66 -3.13 5.20
N VAL A 177 1.54 -2.73 5.81
CA VAL A 177 1.19 -3.22 7.14
C VAL A 177 1.03 -4.71 6.90
N THR A 178 2.09 -5.45 7.15
CA THR A 178 2.09 -6.91 7.14
C THR A 178 0.90 -7.35 7.99
N PRO A 179 -0.16 -7.92 7.40
CA PRO A 179 -1.20 -8.51 8.19
C PRO A 179 -0.68 -9.91 8.50
N CYS A 180 0.09 -10.05 9.56
CA CYS A 180 0.15 -11.26 10.36
C CYS A 180 1.09 -11.00 11.53
N LEU A 181 0.51 -10.94 12.72
CA LEU A 181 1.12 -11.53 13.90
C LEU A 181 1.50 -12.98 13.50
N ILE A 182 2.75 -13.15 13.07
CA ILE A 182 3.41 -14.45 12.92
C ILE A 182 3.83 -14.81 14.34
N SER A 183 3.41 -15.99 14.78
CA SER A 183 3.86 -16.60 16.01
C SER A 183 5.37 -16.80 16.04
#